data_AF-A0A5B7UDS3-F1
#
_entry.id   AF-A0A5B7UDS3-F1
#
_cell.length_a   1.000
_cell.length_b   1.000
_cell.length_c   1.000
_cell.angle_alpha   90.00
_cell.angle_beta   90.00
_cell.angle_gamma   90.00
#
_symmetry.space_group_name_H-M   'P 1'
#
loop_
_entity.id
_entity.type
_entity.pdbx_description
1 polymer ?
#
loop_
_entity_poly.entity_id
_entity_poly.type
_entity_poly.pdbx_seq_one_letter_code
_entity_poly.pdbx_strand_id
1 'polypeptide(L)'
;MNPIRNLLTSYAKAYNKMYKRKGALFIDYIKREKLEEENEIKSVVRYIHQMPLSNHLATDPEKWRWSSFNAYLYPQKTTNIQRDFVLSLFQHQNEMLQFHY
;
A
#
# COMPACT_ATOMS: atom_id res chain seq x y z
N MET A 1 -22.46 -0.53 -4.61
CA MET A 1 -21.69 0.70 -4.28
C MET A 1 -20.24 0.49 -4.74
N ASN A 2 -19.56 1.47 -5.34
CA ASN A 2 -18.15 1.35 -5.74
C ASN A 2 -17.26 2.21 -4.82
N PRO A 3 -16.71 1.65 -3.72
CA PRO A 3 -16.05 2.41 -2.67
C PRO A 3 -14.80 3.16 -3.16
N ILE A 4 -13.99 2.53 -4.01
CA ILE A 4 -12.76 3.14 -4.53
C ILE A 4 -13.07 4.32 -5.46
N ARG A 5 -14.09 4.19 -6.33
CA ARG A 5 -14.53 5.31 -7.19
C ARG A 5 -14.91 6.53 -6.34
N ASN A 6 -15.65 6.30 -5.26
CA ASN A 6 -16.07 7.38 -4.37
C ASN A 6 -14.86 8.03 -3.69
N LEU A 7 -13.92 7.24 -3.17
CA LEU A 7 -12.68 7.72 -2.55
C LEU A 7 -11.87 8.62 -3.50
N LEU A 8 -11.57 8.14 -4.71
CA LEU A 8 -10.80 8.92 -5.69
C LEU A 8 -11.53 10.18 -6.12
N THR A 9 -12.85 10.11 -6.32
CA THR A 9 -13.65 11.27 -6.71
C THR A 9 -13.67 12.33 -5.61
N SER A 10 -13.85 11.93 -4.34
CA SER A 10 -13.81 12.86 -3.22
C SER A 10 -12.43 13.50 -3.07
N TYR A 11 -11.36 12.70 -3.23
CA TYR A 11 -10.00 13.20 -3.14
C TYR A 11 -9.70 14.21 -4.26
N ALA A 12 -10.02 13.89 -5.52
CA ALA A 12 -9.81 14.79 -6.65
C ALA A 12 -10.57 16.11 -6.49
N LYS A 13 -11.82 16.07 -6.02
CA LYS A 13 -12.62 17.27 -5.71
C LYS A 13 -11.94 18.13 -4.63
N ALA A 14 -11.50 17.52 -3.53
CA ALA A 14 -10.83 18.23 -2.44
C ALA A 14 -9.50 18.85 -2.89
N TYR A 15 -8.68 18.09 -3.61
CA TYR A 15 -7.39 18.54 -4.16
C TYR A 15 -7.58 19.72 -5.13
N ASN A 16 -8.52 19.61 -6.07
CA ASN A 16 -8.81 20.68 -7.02
C ASN A 16 -9.30 21.96 -6.32
N LYS A 17 -10.14 21.83 -5.29
CA LYS A 17 -10.57 22.97 -4.47
C LYS A 17 -9.39 23.63 -3.75
N MET A 18 -8.50 22.84 -3.14
CA MET A 18 -7.35 23.32 -2.38
C MET A 18 -6.37 24.11 -3.25
N TYR A 19 -6.09 23.62 -4.46
CA TYR A 19 -5.10 24.22 -5.37
C TYR A 19 -5.72 25.08 -6.48
N LYS A 20 -7.02 25.39 -6.41
CA LYS A 20 -7.76 26.15 -7.44
C LYS A 20 -7.59 25.58 -8.86
N ARG A 21 -7.47 24.26 -8.98
CA ARG A 21 -7.34 23.55 -10.27
C ARG A 21 -8.70 23.17 -10.83
N LYS A 22 -8.74 22.90 -12.14
CA LYS A 22 -9.88 22.32 -12.85
C LYS A 22 -9.43 21.06 -13.60
N GLY A 23 -10.38 20.17 -13.87
CA GLY A 23 -10.14 18.95 -14.66
C GLY A 23 -9.79 17.71 -13.84
N ALA A 24 -9.40 16.65 -14.55
CA ALA A 24 -9.07 15.36 -13.97
C ALA A 24 -7.75 15.42 -13.19
N LEU A 25 -7.69 14.69 -12.06
CA LEU A 25 -6.48 14.50 -11.28
C LEU A 25 -5.79 13.17 -11.59
N PHE A 26 -6.58 12.10 -11.73
CA PHE A 26 -6.12 10.78 -12.12
C PHE A 26 -6.23 10.63 -13.65
N ILE A 27 -5.20 10.06 -14.27
CA ILE A 27 -5.07 9.98 -15.74
C ILE A 27 -5.93 8.85 -16.31
N ASP A 28 -5.97 7.70 -15.64
CA ASP A 28 -6.63 6.49 -16.13
C ASP A 28 -7.47 5.83 -15.03
N TYR A 29 -8.31 4.87 -15.42
CA TYR A 29 -9.06 4.03 -14.50
C TYR A 29 -8.13 3.09 -13.73
N ILE A 30 -8.55 2.77 -12.51
CA ILE A 30 -7.81 1.80 -11.69
C ILE A 30 -7.95 0.41 -12.29
N LYS A 31 -6.81 -0.25 -12.47
CA LYS A 31 -6.74 -1.68 -12.76
C LYS A 31 -6.98 -2.49 -11.49
N ARG A 32 -7.71 -3.59 -11.62
CA ARG A 32 -7.98 -4.53 -10.53
C ARG A 32 -7.69 -5.92 -11.05
N GLU A 33 -6.81 -6.60 -10.33
CA GLU A 33 -6.40 -7.97 -10.62
C GLU A 33 -6.76 -8.82 -9.41
N LYS A 34 -7.30 -10.01 -9.68
CA LYS A 34 -7.62 -10.97 -8.62
C LYS A 34 -6.36 -11.79 -8.38
N LEU A 35 -5.91 -11.80 -7.13
CA LEU A 35 -4.82 -12.66 -6.68
C LEU A 35 -5.43 -13.84 -5.95
N GLU A 36 -5.07 -15.05 -6.35
CA GLU A 36 -5.55 -16.29 -5.74
C GLU A 36 -4.41 -17.08 -5.11
N GLU A 37 -3.22 -17.02 -5.70
CA GLU A 37 -2.06 -17.76 -5.21
C GLU A 37 -1.33 -17.02 -4.10
N GLU A 38 -0.99 -17.74 -3.03
CA GLU A 38 -0.31 -17.18 -1.87
C GLU A 38 1.02 -16.50 -2.25
N ASN A 39 1.81 -17.12 -3.12
CA ASN A 39 3.09 -16.57 -3.56
C ASN A 39 2.94 -15.28 -4.37
N GLU A 40 1.85 -15.12 -5.12
CA GLU A 40 1.54 -13.89 -5.83
C GLU A 40 1.18 -12.78 -4.85
N ILE A 41 0.35 -13.08 -3.85
CA ILE A 41 -0.02 -12.14 -2.79
C ILE A 41 1.23 -11.67 -2.04
N LYS A 42 2.10 -12.60 -1.63
CA LYS A 42 3.39 -12.27 -0.97
C LYS A 42 4.24 -11.35 -1.84
N SER A 43 4.38 -11.68 -3.12
CA SER A 43 5.17 -10.90 -4.08
C SER A 43 4.63 -9.49 -4.30
N VAL A 44 3.31 -9.33 -4.40
CA VAL A 44 2.67 -8.02 -4.55
C VAL A 44 2.84 -7.17 -3.30
N VAL A 45 2.69 -7.76 -2.10
CA VAL A 45 2.93 -7.06 -0.83
C VAL A 45 4.38 -6.55 -0.76
N ARG A 46 5.35 -7.41 -1.09
CA ARG A 46 6.78 -7.02 -1.14
C ARG A 46 7.01 -5.90 -2.15
N TYR A 47 6.47 -6.03 -3.35
CA TYR A 47 6.61 -5.03 -4.40
C TYR A 47 6.12 -3.65 -3.95
N ILE A 48 4.95 -3.57 -3.32
CA ILE A 48 4.40 -2.30 -2.79
C ILE A 48 5.34 -1.67 -1.77
N HIS A 49 5.90 -2.47 -0.85
CA HIS A 49 6.81 -1.99 0.18
C HIS A 49 8.21 -1.65 -0.36
N GLN A 50 8.64 -2.25 -1.47
CA GLN A 50 9.89 -1.95 -2.15
C GLN A 50 9.81 -0.77 -3.11
N MET A 51 8.61 -0.40 -3.59
CA MET A 51 8.40 0.72 -4.51
C MET A 51 9.12 2.02 -4.10
N PRO A 52 9.15 2.44 -2.82
CA PRO A 52 9.90 3.63 -2.39
C PRO A 52 11.41 3.49 -2.59
N LEU A 53 11.98 2.30 -2.38
CA LEU A 53 13.41 2.03 -2.55
C LEU A 53 13.77 2.03 -4.03
N SER A 54 12.99 1.33 -4.84
CA SER A 54 13.19 1.25 -6.29
C SER A 54 13.11 2.62 -6.98
N ASN A 55 12.42 3.59 -6.38
CA ASN A 55 12.31 4.98 -6.87
C ASN A 55 13.23 5.95 -6.10
N HIS A 56 14.17 5.46 -5.29
CA HIS A 56 15.12 6.26 -4.51
C HIS A 56 14.45 7.27 -3.55
N LEU A 57 13.23 6.98 -3.11
CA LEU A 57 12.46 7.81 -2.18
C LEU A 57 12.80 7.48 -0.71
N ALA A 58 13.36 6.31 -0.44
CA ALA A 58 13.86 5.89 0.87
C ALA A 58 15.03 4.92 0.71
N THR A 59 15.90 4.86 1.72
CA THR A 59 16.99 3.86 1.77
C THR A 59 16.54 2.52 2.32
N ASP A 60 15.46 2.51 3.12
CA ASP A 60 14.96 1.33 3.83
C ASP A 60 13.42 1.37 3.88
N PRO A 61 12.72 0.21 3.87
CA PRO A 61 11.24 0.21 3.81
C PRO A 61 10.61 0.86 5.05
N GLU A 62 11.26 0.74 6.20
CA GLU A 62 10.83 1.35 7.48
C GLU A 62 10.88 2.89 7.47
N LYS A 63 11.79 3.50 6.70
CA LYS A 63 11.96 4.96 6.63
C LYS A 63 10.88 5.63 5.79
N TRP A 64 10.17 4.88 4.96
CA TRP A 64 9.08 5.41 4.16
C TRP A 64 7.75 5.44 4.94
N ARG A 65 7.46 6.58 5.58
CA ARG A 65 6.26 6.74 6.42
C ARG A 65 4.92 6.57 5.69
N TRP A 66 4.92 6.65 4.36
CA TRP A 66 3.73 6.56 3.51
C TRP A 66 3.47 5.12 3.00
N SER A 67 4.06 4.11 3.62
CA SER A 67 3.69 2.70 3.42
C SER A 67 3.10 2.08 4.69
N SER A 68 2.45 0.93 4.51
CA SER A 68 2.01 0.06 5.59
C SER A 68 3.12 -0.78 6.24
N PHE A 69 4.36 -0.75 5.73
CA PHE A 69 5.44 -1.65 6.18
C PHE A 69 5.63 -1.60 7.70
N ASN A 70 5.62 -0.38 8.26
CA ASN A 70 5.76 -0.15 9.70
C ASN A 70 4.63 -0.77 10.57
N ALA A 71 3.45 -1.04 10.00
CA ALA A 71 2.39 -1.74 10.73
C ALA A 71 2.74 -3.21 11.00
N TYR A 72 3.60 -3.79 10.16
CA TYR A 72 4.10 -5.14 10.32
C TYR A 72 5.40 -5.20 11.11
N LEU A 73 6.25 -4.18 10.99
CA LEU A 73 7.48 -4.08 11.78
C LEU A 73 7.17 -3.90 13.28
N TYR A 74 6.10 -3.16 13.60
CA TYR A 74 5.70 -2.83 14.96
C TYR A 74 4.29 -3.37 15.27
N PRO A 75 4.14 -4.59 15.83
CA PRO A 75 2.85 -5.22 16.13
C PRO A 75 1.91 -4.39 17.02
N GLN A 76 2.47 -3.54 17.88
CA GLN A 76 1.75 -2.61 18.76
C GLN A 76 1.16 -1.39 18.04
N LYS A 77 1.57 -1.12 16.78
CA LYS A 77 1.08 0.02 16.03
C LYS A 77 -0.36 -0.22 15.59
N THR A 78 -1.25 0.72 15.93
CA THR A 78 -2.63 0.72 15.46
C THR A 78 -2.66 0.91 13.94
N THR A 79 -3.54 0.16 13.27
CA THR A 79 -3.63 0.20 11.81
C THR A 79 -5.02 -0.18 11.33
N ASN A 80 -5.38 0.32 10.14
CA ASN A 80 -6.63 -0.01 9.45
C ASN A 80 -6.43 -1.10 8.39
N ILE A 81 -5.22 -1.65 8.24
CA ILE A 81 -4.96 -2.74 7.29
C ILE A 81 -5.29 -4.10 7.91
N GLN A 82 -5.61 -5.09 7.06
CA GLN A 82 -5.75 -6.49 7.47
C GLN A 82 -4.37 -7.13 7.69
N ARG A 83 -3.66 -6.65 8.70
CA ARG A 83 -2.30 -7.07 9.02
C ARG A 83 -2.20 -8.58 9.26
N ASP A 84 -3.15 -9.12 10.00
CA ASP A 84 -3.12 -10.52 10.41
C ASP A 84 -3.27 -11.47 9.22
N PHE A 85 -4.01 -11.07 8.18
CA PHE A 85 -4.08 -11.83 6.93
C PHE A 85 -2.70 -11.99 6.28
N VAL A 86 -1.98 -10.89 6.08
CA VAL A 86 -0.65 -10.94 5.44
C VAL A 86 0.36 -11.67 6.33
N LEU A 87 0.32 -11.47 7.65
CA LEU A 87 1.20 -12.21 8.57
C LEU A 87 0.90 -13.70 8.59
N SER A 88 -0.37 -14.12 8.43
CA SER A 88 -0.75 -15.53 8.37
C SER A 88 -0.20 -16.30 7.17
N LEU A 89 0.27 -15.58 6.13
CA LEU A 89 0.94 -16.19 4.99
C LEU A 89 2.38 -16.63 5.33
N PHE A 90 2.91 -16.26 6.50
CA PHE A 90 4.26 -16.60 6.93
C PHE A 90 4.20 -17.37 8.25
N GLN A 91 5.19 -18.21 8.53
CA GLN A 91 5.22 -18.94 9.80
C GLN A 91 5.47 -17.99 10.96
N HIS A 92 6.33 -16.99 10.75
CA HIS A 92 6.73 -16.01 11.73
C HIS A 92 6.84 -14.62 11.12
N GLN A 93 6.57 -13.58 11.93
CA GLN A 93 6.76 -12.18 11.51
C GLN A 93 8.16 -11.93 10.94
N ASN A 94 9.20 -12.53 11.54
CA ASN A 94 10.58 -12.36 11.10
C ASN A 94 10.81 -12.92 9.68
N GLU A 95 10.13 -14.00 9.29
CA GLU A 95 10.19 -14.54 7.93
C GLU A 95 9.60 -13.53 6.93
N MET A 96 8.48 -12.90 7.29
CA MET A 96 7.89 -11.84 6.48
C MET A 96 8.84 -10.65 6.32
N LEU A 97 9.48 -10.21 7.41
CA LEU A 97 10.45 -9.12 7.36
C LEU A 97 11.66 -9.49 6.48
N GLN A 98 12.23 -10.68 6.66
CA GLN A 98 13.32 -11.21 5.84
C GLN A 98 12.94 -11.26 4.36
N PHE A 99 11.71 -11.67 4.04
CA PHE A 99 11.20 -11.69 2.67
C PHE A 99 11.17 -10.30 2.01
N HIS A 100 11.15 -9.21 2.78
CA HIS A 100 11.12 -7.84 2.24
C HIS A 100 12.50 -7.26 1.92
N TYR A 101 13.53 -7.73 2.61
CA TYR A 101 14.93 -7.39 2.32
C TYR A 101 15.48 -8.28 1.19
#